data_AF-A0A958ZE98-F1
#
_entry.id   AF-A0A958ZE98-F1
#
_cell.length_a   1.000
_cell.length_b   1.000
_cell.length_c   1.000
_cell.angle_alpha   90.00
_cell.angle_beta   90.00
_cell.angle_gamma   90.00
#
_symmetry.space_group_name_H-M   'P 1'
#
loop_
_entity.id
_entity.type
_entity.pdbx_description
1 polymer ?
#
loop_
_entity_poly.entity_id
_entity_poly.type
_entity_poly.pdbx_seq_one_letter_code
_entity_poly.pdbx_strand_id
1 'polypeptide(L)'
;MKYIIFFSLLIIGLIGCKKHQPVPHEEVLLDLSTSLLRPNHEEFGQNVDSLFFFVNEIHNQNTNSFTILKAQEYFTKSIFSWNKINFFETENIANTYLHFRIQKWPVDSTFIQSTTQSATLIDSALIVNQSSRRKGLSAIEHLLFRSYSIDTLQSSNQSREYLYQTTRILKQHKNQLQNMWNATEYSNFETNRGSGVYTASNFF
;
A
#
# COMPACT_ATOMS: atom_id res chain seq x y z
N MET A 1 -25.53 66.86 -21.93
CA MET A 1 -25.00 65.53 -22.31
C MET A 1 -23.68 65.19 -21.58
N LYS A 2 -23.59 65.43 -20.27
CA LYS A 2 -22.39 65.16 -19.44
C LYS A 2 -22.67 64.33 -18.18
N TYR A 3 -23.94 64.05 -17.88
CA TYR A 3 -24.36 63.33 -16.67
C TYR A 3 -24.65 61.83 -16.89
N ILE A 4 -24.70 61.37 -18.14
CA ILE A 4 -24.99 59.96 -18.47
C ILE A 4 -23.75 59.07 -18.34
N ILE A 5 -22.55 59.63 -18.47
CA ILE A 5 -21.27 58.87 -18.40
C ILE A 5 -20.86 58.57 -16.95
N PHE A 6 -21.40 59.28 -15.96
CA PHE A 6 -21.06 59.05 -14.55
C PHE A 6 -21.85 57.90 -13.90
N PHE A 7 -22.98 57.50 -14.49
CA PHE A 7 -23.83 56.44 -13.93
C PHE A 7 -23.44 55.02 -14.39
N SER A 8 -22.69 54.90 -15.50
CA SER A 8 -22.24 53.60 -16.02
C SER A 8 -21.00 53.04 -15.32
N LEU A 9 -20.25 53.87 -14.59
CA LEU A 9 -19.05 53.46 -13.84
C LEU A 9 -19.36 52.95 -12.41
N LEU A 10 -20.57 53.20 -11.89
CA LEU A 10 -20.97 52.76 -10.55
C LEU A 10 -21.47 51.29 -10.52
N ILE A 11 -21.92 50.75 -11.65
CA ILE A 11 -22.51 49.40 -11.73
C ILE A 11 -21.42 48.32 -11.82
N ILE A 12 -20.22 48.65 -12.31
CA ILE A 12 -19.09 47.70 -12.42
C ILE A 12 -18.43 47.45 -11.04
N GLY A 13 -18.65 48.33 -10.05
CA GLY A 13 -18.14 48.16 -8.68
C GLY A 13 -18.90 47.17 -7.79
N LEU A 14 -20.08 46.70 -8.23
CA LEU A 14 -20.93 45.79 -7.45
C LEU A 14 -20.85 44.32 -7.89
N ILE A 15 -20.10 43.99 -8.95
CA ILE A 15 -19.61 42.62 -9.17
C ILE A 15 -18.37 42.43 -8.28
N GLY A 16 -18.55 42.72 -6.99
CA GLY A 16 -17.59 42.41 -5.95
C GLY A 16 -17.34 40.91 -5.98
N CYS A 17 -16.07 40.53 -5.84
CA CYS A 17 -15.63 39.17 -5.56
C CYS A 17 -16.66 38.47 -4.68
N LYS A 18 -17.39 37.49 -5.23
CA LYS A 18 -18.09 36.52 -4.39
C LYS A 18 -16.99 35.90 -3.54
N LYS A 19 -16.97 36.27 -2.25
CA LYS A 19 -16.05 35.71 -1.26
C LYS A 19 -16.22 34.20 -1.37
N HIS A 20 -15.21 33.51 -1.87
CA HIS A 20 -15.24 32.05 -1.98
C HIS A 20 -15.57 31.56 -0.57
N GLN A 21 -16.74 30.96 -0.39
CA GLN A 21 -17.04 30.36 0.89
C GLN A 21 -16.03 29.23 1.07
N PRO A 22 -15.33 29.16 2.22
CA PRO A 22 -14.43 28.05 2.47
C PRO A 22 -15.26 26.77 2.38
N VAL A 23 -14.78 25.79 1.60
CA VAL A 23 -15.39 24.47 1.54
C VAL A 23 -15.38 23.89 2.96
N PRO A 24 -16.51 23.38 3.48
CA PRO A 24 -16.55 22.73 4.78
C PRO A 24 -15.50 21.63 4.87
N HIS A 25 -14.80 21.55 6.00
CA HIS A 25 -13.73 20.59 6.20
C HIS A 25 -14.22 19.14 6.04
N GLU A 26 -15.44 18.84 6.51
CA GLU A 26 -16.04 17.50 6.35
C GLU A 26 -16.26 17.14 4.88
N GLU A 27 -16.58 18.10 4.01
CA GLU A 27 -16.76 17.87 2.57
C GLU A 27 -15.42 17.51 1.90
N VAL A 28 -14.33 18.16 2.32
CA VAL A 28 -12.97 17.84 1.84
C VAL A 28 -12.56 16.43 2.29
N LEU A 29 -12.80 16.06 3.55
CA LEU A 29 -12.46 14.73 4.06
C LEU A 29 -13.31 13.62 3.42
N LEU A 30 -14.58 13.90 3.17
CA LEU A 30 -15.45 12.98 2.43
C LEU A 30 -14.98 12.77 1.00
N ASP A 31 -14.62 13.85 0.30
CA ASP A 31 -14.08 13.76 -1.05
C ASP A 31 -12.76 12.99 -1.07
N LEU A 32 -11.82 13.28 -0.16
CA LEU A 32 -10.57 12.54 -0.02
C LEU A 32 -10.80 11.05 0.27
N SER A 33 -11.74 10.73 1.16
CA SER A 33 -12.09 9.34 1.48
C SER A 33 -12.62 8.58 0.26
N THR A 34 -13.57 9.19 -0.45
CA THR A 34 -14.33 8.54 -1.52
C THR A 34 -13.62 8.52 -2.87
N SER A 35 -12.89 9.59 -3.22
CA SER A 35 -12.20 9.73 -4.50
C SER A 35 -10.76 9.21 -4.49
N LEU A 36 -10.10 9.20 -3.32
CA LEU A 36 -8.68 8.85 -3.22
C LEU A 36 -8.44 7.63 -2.33
N LEU A 37 -8.81 7.68 -1.05
CA LEU A 37 -8.43 6.62 -0.10
C LEU A 37 -9.04 5.28 -0.46
N ARG A 38 -10.36 5.23 -0.63
CA ARG A 38 -11.09 3.98 -0.85
C ARG A 38 -10.69 3.29 -2.15
N PRO A 39 -10.64 3.98 -3.30
CA PRO A 39 -10.18 3.36 -4.53
C PRO A 39 -8.74 2.86 -4.45
N ASN A 40 -7.83 3.59 -3.81
CA ASN A 40 -6.42 3.16 -3.71
C ASN A 40 -6.23 1.97 -2.75
N HIS A 41 -7.01 1.86 -1.67
CA HIS A 41 -7.02 0.66 -0.81
C HIS A 41 -7.57 -0.57 -1.54
N GLU A 42 -8.59 -0.38 -2.39
CA GLU A 42 -9.12 -1.44 -3.24
C GLU A 42 -8.08 -1.88 -4.28
N GLU A 43 -7.46 -0.93 -4.98
CA GLU A 43 -6.38 -1.18 -5.93
C GLU A 43 -5.21 -1.95 -5.28
N PHE A 44 -4.78 -1.53 -4.09
CA PHE A 44 -3.78 -2.27 -3.31
C PHE A 44 -4.21 -3.71 -3.02
N GLY A 45 -5.46 -3.90 -2.60
CA GLY A 45 -5.98 -5.23 -2.34
C GLY A 45 -5.98 -6.13 -3.57
N GLN A 46 -6.50 -5.64 -4.69
CA GLN A 46 -6.57 -6.36 -5.96
C GLN A 46 -5.17 -6.72 -6.49
N ASN A 47 -4.22 -5.78 -6.40
CA ASN A 47 -2.83 -6.02 -6.81
C ASN A 47 -2.16 -7.09 -5.94
N VAL A 48 -2.34 -7.05 -4.61
CA VAL A 48 -1.80 -8.08 -3.70
C VAL A 48 -2.43 -9.44 -3.93
N ASP A 49 -3.73 -9.51 -4.22
CA ASP A 49 -4.40 -10.77 -4.54
C ASP A 49 -3.88 -11.37 -5.86
N SER A 50 -3.64 -10.53 -6.86
CA SER A 50 -3.06 -10.93 -8.14
C SER A 50 -1.59 -11.39 -7.98
N LEU A 51 -0.79 -10.67 -7.19
CA LEU A 51 0.57 -11.08 -6.82
C LEU A 51 0.55 -12.46 -6.14
N PHE A 52 -0.33 -12.65 -5.15
CA PHE A 52 -0.46 -13.93 -4.46
C PHE A 52 -0.86 -15.06 -5.40
N PHE A 53 -1.76 -14.80 -6.35
CA PHE A 53 -2.14 -15.79 -7.37
C PHE A 53 -0.93 -16.28 -8.17
N PHE A 54 -0.14 -15.38 -8.75
CA PHE A 54 1.03 -15.78 -9.54
C PHE A 54 2.14 -16.40 -8.69
N VAL A 55 2.33 -15.95 -7.45
CA VAL A 55 3.25 -16.59 -6.50
C VAL A 55 2.79 -18.01 -6.13
N ASN A 56 1.49 -18.24 -5.99
CA ASN A 56 0.94 -19.57 -5.77
C ASN A 56 1.13 -20.48 -6.99
N GLU A 57 1.02 -19.96 -8.21
CA GLU A 57 1.36 -20.70 -9.44
C GLU A 57 2.85 -21.08 -9.47
N ILE A 58 3.74 -20.13 -9.14
CA ILE A 58 5.17 -20.41 -9.00
C ILE A 58 5.41 -21.53 -7.98
N HIS A 59 4.76 -21.47 -6.82
CA HIS A 59 4.90 -22.47 -5.75
C HIS A 59 4.45 -23.87 -6.19
N ASN A 60 3.30 -23.98 -6.86
CA ASN A 60 2.71 -25.24 -7.32
C ASN A 60 3.31 -25.78 -8.63
N GLN A 61 4.62 -25.55 -8.85
CA GLN A 61 5.41 -26.09 -9.96
C GLN A 61 5.05 -25.56 -11.36
N ASN A 62 4.18 -24.55 -11.49
CA ASN A 62 4.06 -23.74 -12.71
C ASN A 62 5.15 -22.64 -12.75
N THR A 63 6.37 -22.99 -12.32
CA THR A 63 7.50 -22.06 -12.25
C THR A 63 8.13 -21.89 -13.63
N ASN A 64 7.75 -20.83 -14.34
CA ASN A 64 8.32 -20.48 -15.63
C ASN A 64 8.50 -18.95 -15.73
N SER A 65 9.22 -18.50 -16.76
CA SER A 65 9.50 -17.08 -16.92
C SER A 65 8.24 -16.23 -16.99
N PHE A 66 7.15 -16.74 -17.58
CA PHE A 66 5.89 -16.00 -17.67
C PHE A 66 5.25 -15.78 -16.28
N THR A 67 5.14 -16.82 -15.45
CA THR A 67 4.55 -16.68 -14.10
C THR A 67 5.40 -15.79 -13.20
N ILE A 68 6.73 -15.86 -13.33
CA ILE A 68 7.66 -14.99 -12.58
C ILE A 68 7.55 -13.53 -13.05
N LEU A 69 7.51 -13.26 -14.36
CA LEU A 69 7.32 -11.92 -14.89
C LEU A 69 5.97 -11.32 -14.46
N LYS A 70 4.90 -12.13 -14.42
CA LYS A 70 3.60 -11.70 -13.89
C LYS A 70 3.65 -11.39 -12.39
N ALA A 71 4.34 -12.21 -11.59
CA ALA A 71 4.55 -11.90 -10.17
C ALA A 71 5.32 -10.58 -9.99
N GLN A 72 6.37 -10.32 -10.79
CA GLN A 72 7.11 -9.05 -10.79
C GLN A 72 6.23 -7.85 -11.18
N GLU A 73 5.40 -8.01 -12.22
CA GLU A 73 4.44 -6.99 -12.65
C GLU A 73 3.49 -6.60 -11.50
N TYR A 74 2.83 -7.60 -10.90
CA TYR A 74 1.87 -7.34 -9.83
C TYR A 74 2.53 -6.91 -8.51
N PHE A 75 3.75 -7.35 -8.23
CA PHE A 75 4.55 -6.78 -7.14
C PHE A 75 4.75 -5.27 -7.35
N THR A 76 5.15 -4.87 -8.55
CA THR A 76 5.36 -3.46 -8.90
C THR A 76 4.07 -2.66 -8.75
N LYS A 77 2.94 -3.22 -9.19
CA LYS A 77 1.63 -2.59 -8.99
C LYS A 77 1.26 -2.49 -7.51
N SER A 78 1.52 -3.51 -6.70
CA SER A 78 1.28 -3.51 -5.26
C SER A 78 2.12 -2.46 -4.52
N ILE A 79 3.40 -2.30 -4.85
CA ILE A 79 4.25 -1.30 -4.19
C ILE A 79 3.78 0.12 -4.52
N PHE A 80 3.38 0.37 -5.78
CA PHE A 80 2.86 1.67 -6.18
C PHE A 80 1.52 1.98 -5.50
N SER A 81 0.56 1.06 -5.49
CA SER A 81 -0.72 1.30 -4.82
C SER A 81 -0.58 1.40 -3.30
N TRP A 82 0.36 0.66 -2.68
CA TRP A 82 0.71 0.84 -1.27
C TRP A 82 1.23 2.25 -0.97
N ASN A 83 2.13 2.77 -1.80
CA ASN A 83 2.67 4.13 -1.63
C ASN A 83 1.61 5.23 -1.79
N LYS A 84 0.47 4.96 -2.44
CA LYS A 84 -0.66 5.90 -2.52
C LYS A 84 -1.50 5.98 -1.25
N ILE A 85 -1.32 5.05 -0.30
CA ILE A 85 -2.15 4.97 0.92
C ILE A 85 -1.34 4.97 2.20
N ASN A 86 -0.06 4.60 2.17
CA ASN A 86 0.77 4.42 3.37
C ASN A 86 1.04 5.70 4.19
N PHE A 87 0.74 6.87 3.63
CA PHE A 87 0.86 8.16 4.31
C PHE A 87 -0.40 8.54 5.09
N PHE A 88 -1.52 7.88 4.82
CA PHE A 88 -2.77 8.06 5.51
C PHE A 88 -2.94 6.98 6.57
N GLU A 89 -2.16 7.04 7.65
CA GLU A 89 -2.30 6.10 8.76
C GLU A 89 -3.05 6.76 9.90
N THR A 90 -4.21 6.20 10.28
CA THR A 90 -4.92 6.63 11.49
C THR A 90 -4.24 6.06 12.72
N GLU A 91 -4.47 6.62 13.91
CA GLU A 91 -3.85 6.14 15.15
C GLU A 91 -4.09 4.64 15.38
N ASN A 92 -5.31 4.18 15.13
CA ASN A 92 -5.70 2.79 15.30
C ASN A 92 -4.85 1.88 14.41
N ILE A 93 -4.59 2.27 13.17
CA ILE A 93 -3.73 1.51 12.25
C ILE A 93 -2.27 1.62 12.69
N ALA A 94 -1.79 2.82 13.03
CA ALA A 94 -0.41 3.06 13.48
C ALA A 94 -0.04 2.20 14.70
N ASN A 95 -0.94 2.07 15.66
CA ASN A 95 -0.76 1.25 16.87
C ASN A 95 -0.63 -0.25 16.59
N THR A 96 -1.05 -0.72 15.41
CA THR A 96 -0.84 -2.12 15.00
C THR A 96 0.53 -2.36 14.34
N TYR A 97 1.23 -1.29 13.96
CA TYR A 97 2.45 -1.31 13.17
C TYR A 97 2.29 -2.01 11.81
N LEU A 98 1.08 -1.99 11.23
CA LEU A 98 0.79 -2.63 9.95
C LEU A 98 1.66 -2.09 8.82
N HIS A 99 1.97 -0.79 8.81
CA HIS A 99 2.88 -0.19 7.83
C HIS A 99 4.23 -0.92 7.78
N PHE A 100 4.87 -1.16 8.93
CA PHE A 100 6.13 -1.91 8.97
C PHE A 100 5.95 -3.38 8.59
N ARG A 101 4.82 -4.00 8.94
CA ARG A 101 4.54 -5.41 8.61
C ARG A 101 4.25 -5.63 7.13
N ILE A 102 3.71 -4.62 6.44
CA ILE A 102 3.47 -4.61 4.99
C ILE A 102 4.79 -4.30 4.26
N GLN A 103 5.50 -3.26 4.71
CA GLN A 103 6.77 -2.84 4.12
C GLN A 103 7.73 -2.33 5.19
N LYS A 104 8.83 -3.05 5.39
CA LYS A 104 9.98 -2.54 6.16
C LYS A 104 11.23 -2.51 5.30
N TRP A 105 11.82 -1.34 5.17
CA TRP A 105 13.14 -1.17 4.59
C TRP A 105 14.15 -0.76 5.68
N PRO A 106 15.43 -1.19 5.60
CA PRO A 106 16.00 -2.14 4.64
C PRO A 106 15.64 -3.59 4.95
N VAL A 107 15.55 -4.41 3.90
CA VAL A 107 15.39 -5.87 4.01
C VAL A 107 16.64 -6.52 4.61
N ASP A 108 16.47 -7.56 5.40
CA ASP A 108 17.56 -8.42 5.89
C ASP A 108 17.85 -9.52 4.84
N SER A 109 18.50 -9.12 3.74
CA SER A 109 18.79 -9.99 2.61
C SER A 109 19.72 -11.15 2.98
N THR A 110 20.65 -10.95 3.91
CA THR A 110 21.55 -11.99 4.42
C THR A 110 20.76 -13.13 5.07
N PHE A 111 19.80 -12.80 5.93
CA PHE A 111 18.94 -13.82 6.55
C PHE A 111 18.07 -14.55 5.53
N ILE A 112 17.47 -13.83 4.58
CA ILE A 112 16.63 -14.45 3.54
C ILE A 112 17.48 -15.43 2.73
N GLN A 113 18.67 -15.01 2.27
CA GLN A 113 19.57 -15.85 1.49
C GLN A 113 19.98 -17.11 2.26
N SER A 114 20.45 -16.96 3.51
CA SER A 114 20.87 -18.10 4.32
C SER A 114 19.73 -19.08 4.61
N THR A 115 18.52 -18.57 4.84
CA THR A 115 17.33 -19.42 5.04
C THR A 115 16.94 -20.15 3.75
N THR A 116 17.00 -19.51 2.59
CA THR A 116 16.67 -20.15 1.31
C THR A 116 17.74 -21.12 0.80
N GLN A 117 18.92 -21.13 1.42
CA GLN A 117 20.03 -22.04 1.10
C GLN A 117 20.19 -23.17 2.13
N SER A 118 19.51 -23.09 3.28
CA SER A 118 19.59 -24.09 4.33
C SER A 118 18.55 -25.21 4.13
N ALA A 119 18.65 -26.25 4.97
CA ALA A 119 17.64 -27.30 5.09
C ALA A 119 16.50 -26.93 6.08
N THR A 120 16.41 -25.66 6.50
CA THR A 120 15.37 -25.21 7.42
C THR A 120 13.99 -25.39 6.80
N LEU A 121 13.03 -25.91 7.58
CA LEU A 121 11.64 -25.96 7.14
C LEU A 121 11.08 -24.54 7.09
N ILE A 122 10.71 -24.09 5.89
CA ILE A 122 10.06 -22.80 5.68
C ILE A 122 8.56 -23.04 5.70
N ASP A 123 7.90 -22.55 6.75
CA ASP A 123 6.45 -22.60 6.89
C ASP A 123 5.90 -21.25 7.39
N SER A 124 4.58 -21.17 7.52
CA SER A 124 3.96 -19.93 8.01
C SER A 124 4.36 -19.58 9.44
N ALA A 125 4.63 -20.56 10.31
CA ALA A 125 5.03 -20.29 11.68
C ALA A 125 6.42 -19.64 11.73
N LEU A 126 7.35 -20.10 10.88
CA LEU A 126 8.66 -19.48 10.73
C LEU A 126 8.52 -18.01 10.33
N ILE A 127 7.78 -17.71 9.25
CA ILE A 127 7.72 -16.35 8.70
C ILE A 127 6.90 -15.40 9.58
N VAL A 128 5.81 -15.87 10.20
CA VAL A 128 5.02 -15.04 11.15
C VAL A 128 5.90 -14.54 12.30
N ASN A 129 6.78 -15.40 12.83
CA ASN A 129 7.66 -15.07 13.93
C ASN A 129 8.91 -14.27 13.53
N GLN A 130 9.17 -14.07 12.24
CA GLN A 130 10.28 -13.23 11.81
C GLN A 130 10.00 -11.73 12.00
N SER A 131 11.09 -10.96 12.15
CA SER A 131 11.09 -9.50 12.05
C SER A 131 10.46 -9.03 10.74
N SER A 132 9.81 -7.87 10.76
CA SER A 132 9.28 -7.22 9.55
C SER A 132 10.33 -6.97 8.46
N ARG A 133 11.62 -6.87 8.82
CA ARG A 133 12.72 -6.75 7.83
C ARG A 133 12.93 -8.01 6.97
N ARG A 134 12.30 -9.13 7.32
CA ARG A 134 12.45 -10.44 6.67
C ARG A 134 11.16 -10.91 5.99
N LYS A 135 10.12 -10.07 5.94
CA LYS A 135 8.82 -10.41 5.35
C LYS A 135 8.16 -9.19 4.70
N GLY A 136 7.00 -9.40 4.09
CA GLY A 136 6.26 -8.34 3.40
C GLY A 136 6.91 -7.94 2.08
N LEU A 137 6.57 -6.74 1.59
CA LEU A 137 6.94 -6.25 0.26
C LEU A 137 8.45 -6.25 0.03
N SER A 138 9.27 -5.80 0.98
CA SER A 138 10.73 -5.74 0.79
C SER A 138 11.39 -7.12 0.66
N ALA A 139 10.85 -8.14 1.33
CA ALA A 139 11.34 -9.52 1.18
C ALA A 139 10.93 -10.13 -0.16
N ILE A 140 9.69 -9.84 -0.59
CA ILE A 140 9.19 -10.25 -1.91
C ILE A 140 10.03 -9.60 -3.02
N GLU A 141 10.32 -8.31 -2.90
CA GLU A 141 11.21 -7.57 -3.81
C GLU A 141 12.56 -8.25 -3.94
N HIS A 142 13.20 -8.55 -2.81
CA HIS A 142 14.49 -9.22 -2.79
C HIS A 142 14.46 -10.55 -3.55
N LEU A 143 13.40 -11.34 -3.36
CA LEU A 143 13.28 -12.65 -4.01
C LEU A 143 12.96 -12.55 -5.51
N LEU A 144 12.13 -11.60 -5.91
CA LEU A 144 11.69 -11.42 -7.30
C LEU A 144 12.71 -10.66 -8.16
N PHE A 145 13.49 -9.74 -7.59
CA PHE A 145 14.31 -8.79 -8.35
C PHE A 145 15.82 -8.90 -8.09
N ARG A 146 16.29 -9.81 -7.23
CA ARG A 146 17.73 -10.09 -7.13
C ARG A 146 18.29 -10.63 -8.45
N SER A 147 19.59 -10.48 -8.64
CA SER A 147 20.31 -11.12 -9.75
C SER A 147 19.98 -12.62 -9.83
N TYR A 148 19.73 -13.11 -11.04
CA TYR A 148 19.37 -14.51 -11.31
C TYR A 148 18.10 -14.98 -10.56
N SER A 149 17.14 -14.08 -10.28
CA SER A 149 15.91 -14.44 -9.58
C SER A 149 15.11 -15.52 -10.31
N ILE A 150 15.01 -15.44 -11.65
CA ILE A 150 14.33 -16.45 -12.48
C ILE A 150 14.97 -17.83 -12.29
N ASP A 151 16.28 -17.94 -12.53
CA ASP A 151 17.03 -19.19 -12.40
C ASP A 151 16.93 -19.75 -10.97
N THR A 152 17.02 -18.85 -9.97
CA THR A 152 16.95 -19.26 -8.56
C THR A 152 15.55 -19.76 -8.20
N LEU A 153 14.49 -19.10 -8.64
CA LEU A 153 13.11 -19.53 -8.37
C LEU A 153 12.79 -20.84 -9.10
N GLN A 154 13.32 -21.06 -10.31
CA GLN A 154 13.17 -22.32 -11.03
C GLN A 154 13.88 -23.48 -10.32
N SER A 155 15.09 -23.27 -9.82
CA SER A 155 15.93 -24.32 -9.24
C SER A 155 15.75 -24.56 -7.72
N SER A 156 15.27 -23.57 -6.96
CA SER A 156 15.21 -23.64 -5.48
C SER A 156 13.79 -23.72 -4.95
N ASN A 157 13.39 -24.90 -4.47
CA ASN A 157 12.14 -25.10 -3.74
C ASN A 157 12.05 -24.18 -2.50
N GLN A 158 13.16 -24.01 -1.78
CA GLN A 158 13.22 -23.16 -0.59
C GLN A 158 12.97 -21.68 -0.92
N SER A 159 13.50 -21.18 -2.04
CA SER A 159 13.22 -19.81 -2.49
C SER A 159 11.75 -19.61 -2.85
N ARG A 160 11.12 -20.60 -3.51
CA ARG A 160 9.68 -20.55 -3.81
C ARG A 160 8.81 -20.65 -2.57
N GLU A 161 9.18 -21.50 -1.62
CA GLU A 161 8.47 -21.61 -0.34
C GLU A 161 8.54 -20.30 0.45
N TYR A 162 9.73 -19.68 0.54
CA TYR A 162 9.87 -18.39 1.21
C TYR A 162 9.00 -17.32 0.54
N LEU A 163 9.07 -17.21 -0.79
CA LEU A 163 8.27 -16.27 -1.58
C LEU A 163 6.77 -16.48 -1.35
N TYR A 164 6.31 -17.73 -1.34
CA TYR A 164 4.92 -18.08 -1.07
C TYR A 164 4.48 -17.67 0.34
N GLN A 165 5.25 -18.07 1.36
CA GLN A 165 4.90 -17.80 2.75
C GLN A 165 4.90 -16.30 3.07
N THR A 166 5.88 -15.54 2.58
CA THR A 166 5.92 -14.08 2.79
C THR A 166 4.77 -13.37 2.05
N THR A 167 4.42 -13.82 0.84
CA THR A 167 3.30 -13.23 0.07
C THR A 167 1.96 -13.57 0.70
N ARG A 168 1.80 -14.77 1.28
CA ARG A 168 0.62 -15.15 2.06
C ARG A 168 0.44 -14.24 3.27
N ILE A 169 1.50 -13.95 4.01
CA ILE A 169 1.46 -13.04 5.16
C ILE A 169 1.17 -11.61 4.72
N LEU A 170 1.72 -11.14 3.60
CA LEU A 170 1.36 -9.85 3.02
C LEU A 170 -0.15 -9.78 2.73
N LYS A 171 -0.73 -10.82 2.12
CA LYS A 171 -2.18 -10.90 1.88
C LYS A 171 -2.99 -10.84 3.17
N GLN A 172 -2.53 -11.50 4.24
CA GLN A 172 -3.18 -11.41 5.56
C GLN A 172 -3.12 -9.98 6.13
N HIS A 173 -1.97 -9.31 6.06
CA HIS A 173 -1.85 -7.92 6.51
C HIS A 173 -2.67 -6.95 5.67
N LYS A 174 -2.73 -7.15 4.35
CA LYS A 174 -3.61 -6.40 3.45
C LYS A 174 -5.08 -6.55 3.86
N ASN A 175 -5.52 -7.77 4.15
CA ASN A 175 -6.90 -8.02 4.58
C ASN A 175 -7.18 -7.36 5.94
N GLN A 176 -6.22 -7.43 6.87
CA GLN A 176 -6.33 -6.74 8.16
C GLN A 176 -6.49 -5.23 7.97
N LEU A 177 -5.67 -4.61 7.11
CA LEU A 177 -5.76 -3.19 6.79
C LEU A 177 -7.13 -2.83 6.21
N GLN A 178 -7.60 -3.56 5.20
CA GLN A 178 -8.90 -3.33 4.57
C GLN A 178 -10.05 -3.47 5.58
N ASN A 179 -9.97 -4.45 6.48
CA ASN A 179 -10.99 -4.64 7.52
C ASN A 179 -11.04 -3.46 8.50
N MET A 180 -9.89 -2.93 8.92
CA MET A 180 -9.85 -1.75 9.80
C MET A 180 -10.50 -0.54 9.13
N TRP A 181 -10.13 -0.29 7.87
CA TRP A 181 -10.71 0.81 7.09
C TRP A 181 -12.21 0.70 6.89
N ASN A 182 -12.68 -0.48 6.48
CA ASN A 182 -14.10 -0.72 6.22
C ASN A 182 -14.95 -0.73 7.49
N ALA A 183 -14.39 -1.17 8.62
CA ALA A 183 -15.12 -1.25 9.88
C ALA A 183 -15.35 0.13 10.50
N THR A 184 -14.29 0.95 10.60
CA THR A 184 -14.36 2.19 11.39
C THR A 184 -13.58 3.35 10.78
N GLU A 185 -12.44 3.11 10.13
CA GLU A 185 -11.53 4.24 9.84
C GLU A 185 -12.04 5.18 8.75
N TYR A 186 -12.80 4.71 7.74
CA TYR A 186 -13.41 5.65 6.78
C TYR A 186 -14.37 6.61 7.47
N SER A 187 -15.26 6.11 8.32
CA SER A 187 -16.23 6.93 9.06
C SER A 187 -15.53 7.91 10.02
N ASN A 188 -14.50 7.43 10.72
CA ASN A 188 -13.70 8.27 11.62
C ASN A 188 -12.94 9.36 10.87
N PHE A 189 -12.39 9.04 9.70
CA PHE A 189 -11.71 9.98 8.82
C PHE A 189 -12.68 11.04 8.30
N GLU A 190 -13.81 10.63 7.72
CA GLU A 190 -14.83 11.52 7.14
C GLU A 190 -15.43 12.50 8.16
N THR A 191 -15.58 12.08 9.42
CA THR A 191 -16.18 12.89 10.49
C THR A 191 -15.16 13.62 11.36
N ASN A 192 -13.86 13.51 11.06
CA ASN A 192 -12.76 14.02 11.88
C ASN A 192 -12.88 13.58 13.36
N ARG A 193 -13.43 12.38 13.59
CA ARG A 193 -13.62 11.78 14.93
C ARG A 193 -12.48 10.86 15.33
N GLY A 194 -11.52 10.63 14.44
CA GLY A 194 -10.24 10.02 14.77
C GLY A 194 -9.28 11.02 15.40
N SER A 195 -8.37 10.55 16.24
CA SER A 195 -7.09 11.22 16.43
C SER A 195 -6.38 11.29 15.08
N GLY A 196 -5.81 12.46 14.74
CA GLY A 196 -5.44 12.85 13.38
C GLY A 196 -4.61 11.85 12.57
N VAL A 197 -4.45 12.12 11.27
CA VAL A 197 -3.58 11.31 10.40
C VAL A 197 -2.13 11.39 10.92
N TYR A 198 -1.59 10.26 11.33
CA TYR A 198 -0.17 10.11 11.61
C TYR A 198 0.51 9.86 10.27
N THR A 199 1.32 10.82 9.81
CA THR A 199 2.12 10.58 8.63
C THR A 199 3.27 9.63 8.99
N ALA A 200 3.51 8.62 8.14
CA ALA A 200 4.68 7.75 8.24
C ALA A 200 6.02 8.50 8.03
N SER A 201 5.99 9.83 7.87
CA SER A 201 7.14 10.71 7.64
C SER A 201 8.05 10.90 8.87
N ASN A 202 7.78 10.26 10.00
CA ASN A 202 8.62 10.33 11.19
C ASN A 202 9.87 9.44 11.16
N PHE A 203 10.26 8.91 10.00
CA PHE A 203 11.46 8.07 9.88
C PHE A 203 12.25 8.35 8.60
N PHE A 204 12.90 9.51 8.56
CA PHE A 204 14.20 9.67 7.88
C PHE A 204 15.27 9.94 8.94
#